data_AF-A0A9P5K223-F1
#
_entry.id   AF-A0A9P5K223-F1
#
_cell.length_a   1.000
_cell.length_b   1.000
_cell.length_c   1.000
_cell.angle_alpha   90.00
_cell.angle_beta   90.00
_cell.angle_gamma   90.00
#
_symmetry.space_group_name_H-M   'P 1'
#
loop_
_entity.id
_entity.type
_entity.pdbx_description
1 polymer ?
#
loop_
_entity_poly.entity_id
_entity_poly.type
_entity_poly.pdbx_seq_one_letter_code
_entity_poly.pdbx_strand_id
1 'polypeptide(L)'
;MWYTYMKEAVEYDKFMTDAWREDAKGFLVFTGLFSAVVAVFLLESYKKLSPSSGDRNAFYLQQISQQLASFTDGTSVPPQDFSPNLPTIPIIWINTMWVLSLVLSIMSALSAILIQQWARRYLQLPQIPGLASEQARVRSFLFFGAHKYGITHAVGLPPLLLHLSILLFFAGLVLFFYIVHKTIAIVLLISVGLFGVVYLALTILPCIDYHSPYRTPMSNVLWYIWQSFLSSATLCLRWLLRLLHSCFVPYNLGDVTTLRQSIITRWLQTIDDSSEKYKRHLKDGFRRQSSRKPWMRLYRWTSRRLLGFLGGLGWLRIPSFRNS
;
A
#
# COMPACT_ATOMS: atom_id res chain seq x y z
N MET A 1 -11.66 34.17 29.22
CA MET A 1 -11.01 32.85 29.05
C MET A 1 -11.48 32.13 27.77
N TRP A 2 -12.78 31.92 27.56
CA TRP A 2 -13.32 31.25 26.35
C TRP A 2 -13.00 31.96 25.03
N TYR A 3 -13.01 33.30 25.01
CA TYR A 3 -12.66 34.09 23.83
C TYR A 3 -11.20 33.87 23.39
N THR A 4 -10.25 33.95 24.33
CA THR A 4 -8.82 33.69 24.07
C THR A 4 -8.59 32.26 23.60
N TYR A 5 -9.22 31.27 24.24
CA TYR A 5 -9.17 29.89 23.80
C TYR A 5 -9.69 29.73 22.36
N MET A 6 -10.84 30.35 22.04
CA MET A 6 -11.45 30.24 20.71
C MET A 6 -10.61 30.90 19.61
N LYS A 7 -9.88 31.98 19.93
CA LYS A 7 -8.99 32.64 18.99
C LYS A 7 -7.86 31.70 18.53
N GLU A 8 -7.09 31.16 19.48
CA GLU A 8 -5.98 30.23 19.21
C GLU A 8 -6.46 28.94 18.53
N ALA A 9 -7.61 28.46 19.01
CA ALA A 9 -8.31 27.30 18.49
C ALA A 9 -8.64 27.39 17.00
N VAL A 10 -9.29 28.48 16.60
CA VAL A 10 -9.72 28.70 15.22
C VAL A 10 -8.52 28.92 14.31
N GLU A 11 -7.47 29.60 14.80
CA GLU A 11 -6.25 29.80 14.04
C GLU A 11 -5.55 28.47 13.71
N TYR A 12 -5.39 27.58 14.71
CA TYR A 12 -4.84 26.25 14.50
C TYR A 12 -5.70 25.40 13.54
N ASP A 13 -7.03 25.41 13.73
CA ASP A 13 -7.95 24.65 12.89
C ASP A 13 -7.94 25.13 11.44
N LYS A 14 -7.86 26.45 11.24
CA LYS A 14 -7.75 27.08 9.93
C LYS A 14 -6.45 26.69 9.26
N PHE A 15 -5.31 26.79 9.96
CA PHE A 15 -4.02 26.36 9.42
C PHE A 15 -4.04 24.90 8.96
N MET A 16 -4.57 24.00 9.80
CA MET A 16 -4.66 22.57 9.48
C MET A 16 -5.59 22.29 8.29
N THR A 17 -6.76 22.91 8.26
CA THR A 17 -7.76 22.67 7.19
C THR A 17 -7.39 23.35 5.87
N ASP A 18 -6.67 24.46 5.90
CA ASP A 18 -6.12 25.10 4.72
C ASP A 18 -5.06 24.22 4.05
N ALA A 19 -4.15 23.63 4.83
CA ALA A 19 -3.18 22.65 4.32
C ALA A 19 -3.86 21.46 3.62
N TRP A 20 -4.88 20.85 4.26
CA TRP A 20 -5.61 19.73 3.64
C TRP A 20 -6.32 20.12 2.35
N ARG A 21 -6.84 21.35 2.29
CA ARG A 21 -7.56 21.86 1.13
C ARG A 21 -6.59 22.20 -0.01
N GLU A 22 -5.43 22.72 0.30
CA GLU A 22 -4.35 22.99 -0.66
C GLU A 22 -3.83 21.69 -1.28
N ASP A 23 -3.49 20.70 -0.45
CA ASP A 23 -3.10 19.36 -0.90
C ASP A 23 -4.17 18.74 -1.81
N ALA A 24 -5.44 18.78 -1.38
CA ALA A 24 -6.56 18.25 -2.15
C ALA A 24 -6.73 18.95 -3.51
N LYS A 25 -6.51 20.27 -3.60
CA LYS A 25 -6.54 21.00 -4.88
C LYS A 25 -5.42 20.53 -5.80
N GLY A 26 -4.20 20.36 -5.26
CA GLY A 26 -3.07 19.82 -6.02
C GLY A 26 -3.38 18.43 -6.60
N PHE A 27 -3.94 17.54 -5.79
CA PHE A 27 -4.34 16.20 -6.25
C PHE A 27 -5.43 16.23 -7.32
N LEU A 28 -6.40 17.15 -7.24
CA LEU A 28 -7.46 17.29 -8.24
C LEU A 28 -6.91 17.72 -9.61
N VAL A 29 -6.05 18.73 -9.63
CA VAL A 29 -5.43 19.22 -10.88
C VAL A 29 -4.58 18.11 -11.49
N PHE A 30 -3.74 17.47 -10.69
CA PHE A 30 -2.91 16.35 -11.15
C PHE A 30 -3.77 15.21 -11.70
N THR A 31 -4.83 14.82 -10.99
CA THR A 31 -5.73 13.74 -11.41
C THR A 31 -6.38 14.03 -12.75
N GLY A 32 -6.83 15.27 -12.98
CA GLY A 32 -7.43 15.66 -14.25
C GLY A 32 -6.44 15.52 -15.42
N LEU A 33 -5.24 16.08 -15.26
CA LEU A 33 -4.18 15.99 -16.27
C LEU A 33 -3.76 14.54 -16.52
N PHE A 34 -3.54 13.77 -15.46
CA PHE A 34 -3.16 12.37 -15.56
C PHE A 34 -4.26 11.54 -16.25
N SER A 35 -5.52 11.71 -15.87
CA SER A 35 -6.64 10.99 -16.49
C SER A 35 -6.77 11.30 -17.98
N ALA A 36 -6.49 12.53 -18.41
CA ALA A 36 -6.47 12.89 -19.83
C ALA A 36 -5.36 12.15 -20.58
N VAL A 37 -4.15 12.08 -20.01
CA VAL A 37 -3.04 11.33 -20.60
C VAL A 37 -3.38 9.84 -20.71
N VAL A 38 -3.89 9.22 -19.62
CA VAL A 38 -4.30 7.81 -19.63
C VAL A 38 -5.40 7.56 -20.67
N ALA A 39 -6.38 8.46 -20.79
CA ALA A 39 -7.48 8.33 -21.75
C ALA A 39 -6.98 8.31 -23.21
N VAL A 40 -5.98 9.12 -23.56
CA VAL A 40 -5.39 9.12 -24.92
C VAL A 40 -4.78 7.75 -25.24
N PHE A 41 -3.97 7.20 -24.33
CA PHE A 41 -3.39 5.87 -24.53
C PHE A 41 -4.46 4.77 -24.56
N LEU A 42 -5.44 4.85 -23.66
CA LEU A 42 -6.54 3.90 -23.60
C LEU A 42 -7.35 3.88 -24.90
N LEU A 43 -7.66 5.06 -25.48
CA LEU A 43 -8.36 5.16 -26.76
C LEU A 43 -7.55 4.49 -27.89
N GLU A 44 -6.23 4.65 -27.89
CA GLU A 44 -5.39 4.05 -28.92
C GLU A 44 -5.26 2.52 -28.77
N SER A 45 -5.16 2.02 -27.53
CA SER A 45 -5.10 0.58 -27.29
C SER A 45 -6.46 -0.12 -27.39
N TYR A 46 -7.56 0.60 -27.16
CA TYR A 46 -8.91 0.07 -27.38
C TYR A 46 -9.14 -0.30 -28.85
N LYS A 47 -8.58 0.46 -29.80
CA LYS A 47 -8.59 0.12 -31.22
C LYS A 47 -7.90 -1.22 -31.53
N LYS A 48 -7.02 -1.69 -30.64
CA LYS A 48 -6.34 -3.00 -30.78
C LYS A 48 -7.13 -4.15 -30.13
N LEU A 49 -8.19 -3.86 -29.36
CA LEU A 49 -9.08 -4.90 -28.81
C LEU A 49 -10.12 -5.37 -29.82
N SER A 50 -10.59 -4.48 -30.68
CA SER A 50 -11.55 -4.82 -31.74
C SER A 50 -10.89 -4.73 -33.12
N PRO A 51 -11.11 -5.69 -34.03
CA PRO A 51 -10.66 -5.57 -35.41
C PRO A 51 -11.20 -4.27 -36.01
N SER A 52 -10.32 -3.40 -36.50
CA SER A 52 -10.78 -2.16 -37.10
C SER A 52 -11.40 -2.44 -38.47
N SER A 53 -12.34 -1.59 -38.91
CA SER A 53 -12.83 -1.64 -40.29
C SER A 53 -11.68 -1.51 -41.31
N GLY A 54 -10.59 -0.84 -40.93
CA GLY A 54 -9.35 -0.76 -41.70
C GLY A 54 -8.70 -2.12 -41.93
N ASP A 55 -8.56 -2.94 -40.89
CA ASP A 55 -7.95 -4.28 -41.00
C ASP A 55 -8.81 -5.21 -41.87
N ARG A 56 -10.13 -5.07 -41.77
CA ARG A 56 -11.08 -5.80 -42.62
C ARG A 56 -10.98 -5.35 -44.09
N ASN A 57 -10.88 -4.05 -44.34
CA ASN A 57 -10.71 -3.52 -45.69
C ASN A 57 -9.36 -3.94 -46.30
N ALA A 58 -8.28 -3.90 -45.52
CA ALA A 58 -6.96 -4.36 -45.95
C ALA A 58 -6.97 -5.85 -46.30
N PHE A 59 -7.65 -6.68 -45.49
CA PHE A 59 -7.84 -8.10 -45.79
C PHE A 59 -8.58 -8.32 -47.12
N TYR A 60 -9.71 -7.64 -47.34
CA TYR A 60 -10.44 -7.78 -48.61
C TYR A 60 -9.67 -7.25 -49.81
N LEU A 61 -8.93 -6.13 -49.67
CA LEU A 61 -8.07 -5.61 -50.74
C LEU A 61 -6.94 -6.60 -51.08
N GLN A 62 -6.33 -7.23 -50.06
CA GLN A 62 -5.32 -8.26 -50.27
C GLN A 62 -5.92 -9.49 -50.95
N GLN A 63 -7.12 -9.92 -50.54
CA GLN A 63 -7.84 -11.02 -51.17
C GLN A 63 -8.17 -10.72 -52.64
N ILE A 64 -8.67 -9.52 -52.95
CA ILE A 64 -8.95 -9.10 -54.33
C ILE A 64 -7.65 -9.09 -55.15
N SER A 65 -6.56 -8.55 -54.59
CA SER A 65 -5.25 -8.55 -55.26
C SER A 65 -4.75 -9.97 -55.56
N GLN A 66 -4.94 -10.91 -54.64
CA GLN A 66 -4.57 -12.32 -54.84
C GLN A 66 -5.45 -13.00 -55.89
N GLN A 67 -6.75 -12.71 -55.90
CA GLN A 67 -7.67 -13.23 -56.92
C GLN A 67 -7.31 -12.72 -58.32
N LEU A 68 -6.97 -11.42 -58.43
CA LEU A 68 -6.58 -10.81 -59.71
C LEU A 68 -5.25 -11.38 -60.24
N ALA A 69 -4.28 -11.65 -59.36
CA ALA A 69 -3.04 -12.32 -59.71
C ALA A 69 -3.29 -13.78 -60.16
N SER A 70 -4.10 -14.53 -59.42
CA SER A 70 -4.39 -15.94 -59.70
C SER A 70 -5.15 -16.13 -61.02
N PHE A 71 -6.03 -15.18 -61.36
CA PHE A 71 -6.72 -15.13 -62.66
C PHE A 71 -5.73 -15.06 -63.84
N THR A 72 -4.61 -14.37 -63.66
CA THR A 72 -3.56 -14.23 -64.68
C THR A 72 -2.76 -15.53 -64.84
N ASP A 73 -2.55 -16.26 -63.75
CA ASP A 73 -1.82 -17.54 -63.72
C ASP A 73 -2.71 -18.78 -64.00
N GLY A 74 -4.00 -18.57 -64.28
CA GLY A 74 -4.98 -19.65 -64.53
C GLY A 74 -5.28 -20.53 -63.30
N THR A 75 -4.94 -20.06 -62.10
CA THR A 75 -5.20 -20.75 -60.83
C THR A 75 -6.37 -20.11 -60.11
N SER A 76 -7.22 -20.91 -59.45
CA SER A 76 -8.34 -20.39 -58.64
C SER A 76 -7.99 -20.45 -57.16
N VAL A 77 -7.88 -19.30 -56.51
CA VAL A 77 -7.75 -19.22 -55.04
C VAL A 77 -9.15 -19.13 -54.43
N PRO A 78 -9.55 -20.04 -53.52
CA PRO A 78 -10.85 -20.00 -52.89
C PRO A 78 -11.01 -18.76 -52.00
N PRO A 79 -12.22 -18.18 -51.89
CA PRO A 79 -12.48 -17.10 -50.96
C PRO A 79 -12.16 -17.53 -49.53
N GLN A 80 -11.35 -16.72 -48.85
CA GLN A 80 -11.00 -16.91 -47.45
C GLN A 80 -11.91 -16.02 -46.60
N ASP A 81 -12.58 -16.61 -45.61
CA ASP A 81 -13.41 -15.84 -44.69
C ASP A 81 -12.55 -14.96 -43.78
N PHE A 82 -13.01 -13.73 -43.52
CA PHE A 82 -12.38 -12.85 -42.55
C PHE A 82 -12.60 -13.41 -41.15
N SER A 83 -11.59 -14.08 -40.60
CA SER A 83 -11.55 -14.46 -39.20
C SER A 83 -10.88 -13.32 -38.41
N PRO A 84 -11.63 -12.57 -37.57
CA PRO A 84 -11.02 -11.54 -36.75
C PRO A 84 -10.04 -12.17 -35.77
N ASN A 85 -8.79 -11.71 -35.79
CA ASN A 85 -7.81 -12.11 -34.79
C ASN A 85 -8.35 -11.78 -33.40
N LEU A 86 -8.48 -12.79 -32.53
CA LEU A 86 -8.83 -12.56 -31.14
C LEU A 86 -7.75 -11.69 -30.49
N PRO A 87 -8.12 -10.75 -29.59
CA PRO A 87 -7.16 -9.91 -28.91
C PRO A 87 -6.17 -10.76 -28.12
N THR A 88 -4.87 -10.52 -28.32
CA THR A 88 -3.81 -11.26 -27.65
C THR A 88 -3.88 -11.02 -26.14
N ILE A 89 -3.62 -12.05 -25.32
CA ILE A 89 -3.64 -12.00 -23.85
C ILE A 89 -2.93 -10.73 -23.28
N PRO A 90 -1.73 -10.32 -23.75
CA PRO A 90 -1.05 -9.12 -23.24
C PRO A 90 -1.83 -7.81 -23.47
N ILE A 91 -2.58 -7.69 -24.56
CA ILE A 91 -3.35 -6.49 -24.90
C ILE A 91 -4.50 -6.30 -23.89
N ILE A 92 -5.14 -7.40 -23.48
CA ILE A 92 -6.19 -7.37 -22.45
C ILE A 92 -5.60 -6.86 -21.13
N TRP A 93 -4.47 -7.42 -20.68
CA TRP A 93 -3.79 -6.98 -19.46
C TRP A 93 -3.42 -5.50 -19.47
N ILE A 94 -2.87 -4.99 -20.58
CA ILE A 94 -2.52 -3.56 -20.72
C ILE A 94 -3.76 -2.68 -20.55
N ASN A 95 -4.86 -3.01 -21.23
CA ASN A 95 -6.10 -2.24 -21.12
C ASN A 95 -6.70 -2.33 -19.73
N THR A 96 -6.68 -3.50 -19.10
CA THR A 96 -7.12 -3.65 -17.71
C THR A 96 -6.28 -2.78 -16.76
N MET A 97 -4.95 -2.76 -16.91
CA MET A 97 -4.07 -1.91 -16.10
C MET A 97 -4.37 -0.42 -16.29
N TRP A 98 -4.61 0.02 -17.53
CA TRP A 98 -4.92 1.42 -17.81
C TRP A 98 -6.32 1.83 -17.34
N VAL A 99 -7.34 1.01 -17.55
CA VAL A 99 -8.68 1.24 -16.99
C VAL A 99 -8.60 1.31 -15.47
N LEU A 100 -7.89 0.37 -14.83
CA LEU A 100 -7.74 0.35 -13.38
C LEU A 100 -6.96 1.58 -12.89
N SER A 101 -5.92 2.03 -13.62
CA SER A 101 -5.23 3.27 -13.30
C SER A 101 -6.17 4.48 -13.34
N LEU A 102 -7.04 4.56 -14.35
CA LEU A 102 -8.01 5.66 -14.50
C LEU A 102 -9.10 5.61 -13.42
N VAL A 103 -9.58 4.44 -13.04
CA VAL A 103 -10.53 4.30 -11.92
C VAL A 103 -9.89 4.75 -10.61
N LEU A 104 -8.64 4.33 -10.34
CA LEU A 104 -7.92 4.73 -9.13
C LEU A 104 -7.63 6.23 -9.09
N SER A 105 -7.31 6.86 -10.23
CA SER A 105 -7.12 8.31 -10.30
C SER A 105 -8.42 9.04 -9.96
N ILE A 106 -9.56 8.63 -10.54
CA ILE A 106 -10.88 9.22 -10.24
C ILE A 106 -11.25 9.03 -8.76
N MET A 107 -11.01 7.84 -8.19
CA MET A 107 -11.24 7.60 -6.76
C MET A 107 -10.38 8.53 -5.87
N SER A 108 -9.16 8.85 -6.30
CA SER A 108 -8.32 9.83 -5.62
C SER A 108 -8.91 11.25 -5.68
N ALA A 109 -9.44 11.67 -6.83
CA ALA A 109 -10.13 12.96 -6.97
C ALA A 109 -11.40 13.03 -6.13
N LEU A 110 -12.21 11.96 -6.11
CA LEU A 110 -13.38 11.89 -5.23
C LEU A 110 -12.97 12.05 -3.77
N SER A 111 -11.94 11.33 -3.34
CA SER A 111 -11.40 11.44 -1.97
C SER A 111 -10.93 12.87 -1.65
N ALA A 112 -10.24 13.53 -2.59
CA ALA A 112 -9.81 14.92 -2.45
C ALA A 112 -11.01 15.88 -2.30
N ILE A 113 -12.08 15.70 -3.09
CA ILE A 113 -13.32 16.49 -2.96
C ILE A 113 -13.96 16.29 -1.59
N LEU A 114 -14.05 15.05 -1.11
CA LEU A 114 -14.59 14.76 0.23
C LEU A 114 -13.78 15.44 1.33
N ILE A 115 -12.44 15.41 1.24
CA ILE A 115 -11.56 16.12 2.20
C ILE A 115 -11.86 17.62 2.20
N GLN A 116 -12.02 18.24 1.03
CA GLN A 116 -12.39 19.66 0.96
C GLN A 116 -13.76 19.93 1.59
N GLN A 117 -14.74 19.05 1.38
CA GLN A 117 -16.07 19.17 1.98
C GLN A 117 -16.00 19.04 3.50
N TRP A 118 -15.25 18.07 4.02
CA TRP A 118 -15.06 17.88 5.46
C TRP A 118 -14.32 19.05 6.09
N ALA A 119 -13.26 19.57 5.44
CA ALA A 119 -12.52 20.73 5.90
C ALA A 119 -13.42 21.98 5.99
N ARG A 120 -14.24 22.24 4.97
CA ARG A 120 -15.23 23.33 4.99
C ARG A 120 -16.24 23.17 6.12
N ARG A 121 -16.81 21.97 6.26
CA ARG A 121 -17.79 21.65 7.31
C ARG A 121 -17.19 21.82 8.71
N TYR A 122 -15.94 21.40 8.89
CA TYR A 122 -15.22 21.51 10.16
C TYR A 122 -15.05 22.97 10.61
N LEU A 123 -14.77 23.89 9.69
CA LEU A 123 -14.66 25.32 9.99
C LEU A 123 -16.01 26.03 10.18
N GLN A 124 -17.04 25.61 9.43
CA GLN A 124 -18.34 26.29 9.44
C GLN A 124 -19.22 25.91 10.65
N LEU A 125 -19.22 24.65 11.09
CA LEU A 125 -20.10 24.20 12.18
C LEU A 125 -19.88 24.93 13.51
N PRO A 126 -18.64 25.18 13.96
CA PRO A 126 -18.39 25.92 15.18
C PRO A 126 -18.81 27.40 15.12
N GLN A 127 -19.04 27.96 13.93
CA GLN A 127 -19.44 29.37 13.74
C GLN A 127 -20.97 29.59 13.88
N ILE A 128 -21.76 28.51 13.89
CA ILE A 128 -23.24 28.60 13.94
C ILE A 128 -23.75 29.13 15.30
N PRO A 129 -23.25 28.67 16.46
CA PRO A 129 -23.70 29.19 17.75
C PRO A 129 -23.22 30.64 17.98
N GLY A 130 -24.07 31.50 18.53
CA GLY A 130 -23.73 32.90 18.81
C GLY A 130 -22.86 33.12 20.05
N LEU A 131 -22.88 32.19 21.03
CA LEU A 131 -22.06 32.27 22.25
C LEU A 131 -20.72 31.55 22.09
N ALA A 132 -19.62 32.23 22.45
CA ALA A 132 -18.27 31.67 22.41
C ALA A 132 -18.10 30.35 23.20
N SER A 133 -18.85 30.15 24.27
CA SER A 133 -18.84 28.90 25.05
C SER A 133 -19.47 27.72 24.29
N GLU A 134 -20.53 27.97 23.52
CA GLU A 134 -21.20 26.92 22.73
C GLU A 134 -20.37 26.56 21.50
N GLN A 135 -19.79 27.56 20.84
CA GLN A 135 -18.81 27.36 19.78
C GLN A 135 -17.66 26.45 20.25
N ALA A 136 -17.16 26.67 21.48
CA ALA A 136 -16.06 25.89 22.06
C ALA A 136 -16.43 24.43 22.26
N ARG A 137 -17.68 24.15 22.65
CA ARG A 137 -18.22 22.80 22.83
C ARG A 137 -18.40 22.07 21.50
N VAL A 138 -18.92 22.75 20.48
CA VAL A 138 -19.07 22.16 19.14
C VAL A 138 -17.71 21.84 18.51
N ARG A 139 -16.75 22.78 18.60
CA ARG A 139 -15.38 22.56 18.12
C ARG A 139 -14.72 21.37 18.81
N SER A 140 -14.76 21.31 20.15
CA SER A 140 -14.11 20.22 20.88
C SER A 140 -14.71 18.87 20.51
N PHE A 141 -16.04 18.78 20.40
CA PHE A 141 -16.73 17.59 19.90
C PHE A 141 -16.25 17.17 18.51
N LEU A 142 -16.15 18.11 17.56
CA LEU A 142 -15.66 17.84 16.21
C LEU A 142 -14.17 17.45 16.19
N PHE A 143 -13.34 18.06 17.03
CA PHE A 143 -11.92 17.73 17.13
C PHE A 143 -11.71 16.32 17.68
N PHE A 144 -12.41 15.95 18.76
CA PHE A 144 -12.37 14.59 19.29
C PHE A 144 -12.95 13.58 18.30
N GLY A 145 -14.03 13.94 17.59
CA GLY A 145 -14.59 13.14 16.51
C GLY A 145 -13.59 12.91 15.37
N ALA A 146 -12.95 13.97 14.88
CA ALA A 146 -11.93 13.91 13.83
C ALA A 146 -10.78 12.98 14.19
N HIS A 147 -10.37 12.99 15.46
CA HIS A 147 -9.34 12.09 15.96
C HIS A 147 -9.84 10.65 16.08
N LYS A 148 -11.04 10.44 16.64
CA LYS A 148 -11.65 9.11 16.82
C LYS A 148 -11.91 8.38 15.51
N TYR A 149 -12.38 9.10 14.49
CA TYR A 149 -12.66 8.55 13.15
C TYR A 149 -11.43 8.57 12.22
N GLY A 150 -10.28 9.05 12.69
CA GLY A 150 -9.02 8.96 11.94
C GLY A 150 -8.99 9.80 10.67
N ILE A 151 -9.49 11.04 10.70
CA ILE A 151 -9.45 11.95 9.52
C ILE A 151 -8.03 12.09 8.96
N THR A 152 -7.00 12.01 9.81
CA THR A 152 -5.59 12.00 9.38
C THR A 152 -5.25 10.87 8.41
N HIS A 153 -5.88 9.71 8.54
CA HIS A 153 -5.70 8.60 7.60
C HIS A 153 -6.47 8.84 6.30
N ALA A 154 -7.67 9.41 6.40
CA ALA A 154 -8.47 9.74 5.22
C ALA A 154 -7.79 10.81 4.34
N VAL A 155 -7.15 11.82 4.94
CA VAL A 155 -6.37 12.84 4.22
C VAL A 155 -5.14 12.24 3.50
N GLY A 156 -4.59 11.14 4.02
CA GLY A 156 -3.49 10.42 3.39
C GLY A 156 -3.90 9.48 2.25
N LEU A 157 -5.19 9.21 2.05
CA LEU A 157 -5.68 8.26 1.05
C LEU A 157 -5.55 8.74 -0.41
N PRO A 158 -5.91 9.99 -0.79
CA PRO A 158 -5.77 10.47 -2.16
C PRO A 158 -4.37 10.30 -2.76
N PRO A 159 -3.27 10.73 -2.11
CA PRO A 159 -1.95 10.57 -2.70
C PRO A 159 -1.55 9.10 -2.86
N LEU A 160 -2.05 8.19 -2.01
CA LEU A 160 -1.77 6.75 -2.15
C LEU A 160 -2.44 6.16 -3.40
N LEU A 161 -3.72 6.46 -3.60
CA LEU A 161 -4.48 6.03 -4.78
C LEU A 161 -3.82 6.55 -6.08
N LEU A 162 -3.37 7.80 -6.04
CA LEU A 162 -2.72 8.48 -7.15
C LEU A 162 -1.36 7.89 -7.49
N HIS A 163 -0.51 7.59 -6.50
CA HIS A 163 0.75 6.87 -6.74
C HIS A 163 0.50 5.47 -7.32
N LEU A 164 -0.47 4.71 -6.78
CA LEU A 164 -0.80 3.38 -7.30
C LEU A 164 -1.27 3.44 -8.76
N SER A 165 -2.10 4.43 -9.07
CA SER A 165 -2.58 4.72 -10.42
C SER A 165 -1.42 4.99 -11.39
N ILE A 166 -0.48 5.86 -11.02
CA ILE A 166 0.71 6.18 -11.83
C ILE A 166 1.57 4.93 -12.08
N LEU A 167 1.79 4.11 -11.05
CA LEU A 167 2.58 2.88 -11.19
C LEU A 167 1.93 1.88 -12.16
N LEU A 168 0.61 1.69 -12.06
CA LEU A 168 -0.13 0.84 -13.00
C LEU A 168 -0.07 1.37 -14.44
N PHE A 169 -0.18 2.70 -14.61
CA PHE A 169 -0.09 3.31 -15.92
C PHE A 169 1.28 3.09 -16.57
N PHE A 170 2.36 3.34 -15.84
CA PHE A 170 3.71 3.11 -16.35
C PHE A 170 3.99 1.63 -16.64
N ALA A 171 3.50 0.71 -15.80
CA ALA A 171 3.61 -0.71 -16.06
C ALA A 171 2.93 -1.09 -17.39
N GLY A 172 1.70 -0.61 -17.61
CA GLY A 172 0.99 -0.80 -18.87
C GLY A 172 1.69 -0.13 -20.06
N LEU A 173 2.30 1.04 -19.86
CA LEU A 173 3.04 1.78 -20.89
C LEU A 173 4.27 1.01 -21.37
N VAL A 174 5.07 0.47 -20.45
CA VAL A 174 6.24 -0.36 -20.80
C VAL A 174 5.80 -1.61 -21.56
N LEU A 175 4.75 -2.30 -21.10
CA LEU A 175 4.21 -3.48 -21.79
C LEU A 175 3.68 -3.14 -23.20
N PHE A 176 2.98 -2.01 -23.35
CA PHE A 176 2.46 -1.56 -24.64
C PHE A 176 3.58 -1.33 -25.65
N PHE A 177 4.61 -0.58 -25.27
CA PHE A 177 5.76 -0.34 -26.14
C PHE A 177 6.60 -1.60 -26.35
N TYR A 178 6.59 -2.57 -25.43
CA TYR A 178 7.29 -3.84 -25.63
C TYR A 178 6.72 -4.63 -26.83
N ILE A 179 5.39 -4.58 -27.01
CA ILE A 179 4.71 -5.22 -28.15
C ILE A 179 4.92 -4.42 -29.45
N VAL A 180 4.93 -3.08 -29.37
CA VAL A 180 5.00 -2.21 -30.55
C VAL A 180 6.44 -2.02 -31.04
N HIS A 181 7.36 -1.64 -30.15
CA HIS A 181 8.75 -1.32 -30.50
C HIS A 181 9.69 -1.50 -29.30
N LYS A 182 10.46 -2.60 -29.31
CA LYS A 182 11.34 -3.00 -28.20
C LYS A 182 12.32 -1.92 -27.73
N THR A 183 12.92 -1.14 -28.65
CA THR A 183 13.86 -0.07 -28.27
C THR A 183 13.20 1.01 -27.41
N ILE A 184 11.98 1.44 -27.76
CA ILE A 184 11.25 2.46 -26.99
C ILE A 184 10.89 1.89 -25.61
N ALA A 185 10.49 0.62 -25.56
CA ALA A 185 10.18 -0.07 -24.31
C ALA A 185 11.39 -0.12 -23.35
N ILE A 186 12.59 -0.41 -23.87
CA ILE A 186 13.82 -0.46 -23.06
C ILE A 186 14.16 0.94 -22.53
N VAL A 187 14.10 1.97 -23.37
CA VAL A 187 14.36 3.35 -22.94
C VAL A 187 13.37 3.79 -21.86
N LEU A 188 12.07 3.49 -22.04
CA LEU A 188 11.04 3.77 -21.04
C LEU A 188 11.28 2.99 -19.74
N LEU A 189 11.63 1.71 -19.82
CA LEU A 189 11.91 0.87 -18.65
C LEU A 189 13.09 1.39 -17.84
N ILE A 190 14.18 1.80 -18.50
CA ILE A 190 15.37 2.36 -17.83
C ILE A 190 15.01 3.69 -17.16
N SER A 191 14.30 4.57 -17.87
CA SER A 191 13.89 5.87 -17.34
C SER A 191 12.97 5.72 -16.13
N VAL A 192 11.86 4.99 -16.27
CA VAL A 192 10.92 4.72 -15.17
C VAL A 192 11.59 3.96 -14.02
N GLY A 193 12.47 3.01 -14.34
CA GLY A 193 13.24 2.25 -13.36
C GLY A 193 14.16 3.14 -12.51
N LEU A 194 14.88 4.06 -13.14
CA LEU A 194 15.75 5.01 -12.44
C LEU A 194 14.97 5.88 -11.46
N PHE A 195 13.87 6.49 -11.91
CA PHE A 195 12.98 7.28 -11.03
C PHE A 195 12.36 6.41 -9.94
N GLY A 196 11.98 5.17 -10.27
CA GLY A 196 11.44 4.20 -9.32
C GLY A 196 12.43 3.86 -8.22
N VAL A 197 13.72 3.64 -8.54
CA VAL A 197 14.77 3.37 -7.56
C VAL A 197 14.95 4.56 -6.61
N VAL A 198 15.00 5.79 -7.14
CA VAL A 198 15.10 7.00 -6.32
C VAL A 198 13.87 7.12 -5.39
N TYR A 199 12.67 6.91 -5.92
CA TYR A 199 11.43 6.96 -5.15
C TYR A 199 11.39 5.90 -4.04
N LEU A 200 11.85 4.67 -4.33
CA LEU A 200 11.96 3.59 -3.35
C LEU A 200 13.00 3.93 -2.28
N ALA A 201 14.16 4.46 -2.66
CA ALA A 201 15.18 4.89 -1.71
C ALA A 201 14.62 5.95 -0.75
N LEU A 202 13.93 6.98 -1.27
CA LEU A 202 13.26 8.00 -0.46
C LEU A 202 12.15 7.44 0.43
N THR A 203 11.50 6.35 0.02
CA THR A 203 10.44 5.70 0.80
C THR A 203 11.00 4.79 1.91
N ILE A 204 12.15 4.17 1.68
CA ILE A 204 12.84 3.27 2.63
C ILE A 204 13.69 4.06 3.63
N LEU A 205 14.23 5.22 3.26
CA LEU A 205 15.09 6.05 4.11
C LEU A 205 14.48 6.37 5.49
N PRO A 206 13.18 6.76 5.61
CA PRO A 206 12.53 6.99 6.90
C PRO A 206 12.31 5.72 7.73
N CYS A 207 12.37 4.54 7.11
CA CYS A 207 12.29 3.26 7.82
C CYS A 207 13.62 2.89 8.50
N ILE A 208 14.75 3.32 7.93
CA ILE A 208 16.09 3.09 8.49
C ILE A 208 16.42 4.19 9.51
N ASP A 209 16.20 5.45 9.15
CA ASP A 209 16.41 6.60 10.02
C ASP A 209 15.11 7.38 10.27
N TYR A 210 14.61 7.27 11.49
CA TYR A 210 13.40 7.93 11.96
C TYR A 210 13.52 9.47 11.95
N HIS A 211 14.73 10.03 12.00
CA HIS A 211 14.95 11.48 11.99
C HIS A 211 14.98 12.10 10.58
N SER A 212 14.84 11.28 9.52
CA SER A 212 14.88 11.75 8.15
C SER A 212 13.66 12.64 7.81
N PRO A 213 13.87 13.83 7.21
CA PRO A 213 12.79 14.75 6.83
C PRO A 213 12.00 14.28 5.59
N TYR A 214 12.47 13.27 4.86
CA TYR A 214 11.91 12.80 3.58
C TYR A 214 10.71 11.87 3.74
N ARG A 215 9.72 12.28 4.54
CA ARG A 215 8.60 11.41 4.87
C ARG A 215 7.55 11.40 3.75
N THR A 216 7.53 10.34 2.96
CA THR A 216 6.52 10.14 1.91
C THR A 216 5.21 9.59 2.50
N PRO A 217 4.03 9.87 1.88
CA PRO A 217 2.76 9.27 2.31
C PRO A 217 2.79 7.74 2.26
N MET A 218 3.58 7.18 1.33
CA MET A 218 3.78 5.74 1.17
C MET A 218 4.60 5.12 2.31
N SER A 219 5.58 5.85 2.87
CA SER A 219 6.40 5.37 4.00
C SER A 219 5.55 5.03 5.24
N ASN A 220 4.47 5.77 5.50
CA ASN A 220 3.54 5.46 6.58
C ASN A 220 2.82 4.12 6.34
N VAL A 221 2.35 3.86 5.11
CA VAL A 221 1.70 2.59 4.75
C VAL A 221 2.71 1.43 4.78
N LEU A 222 3.92 1.67 4.27
CA LEU A 222 4.99 0.68 4.27
C LEU A 222 5.34 0.25 5.70
N TRP A 223 5.36 1.20 6.65
CA TRP A 223 5.57 0.86 8.06
C TRP A 223 4.46 -0.02 8.62
N TYR A 224 3.18 0.26 8.32
CA TYR A 224 2.08 -0.59 8.77
C TYR A 224 2.13 -1.99 8.13
N ILE A 225 2.46 -2.08 6.83
CA ILE A 225 2.64 -3.36 6.13
C ILE A 225 3.81 -4.13 6.74
N TRP A 226 4.94 -3.46 6.95
CA TRP A 226 6.14 -4.04 7.57
C TRP A 226 5.82 -4.57 8.97
N GLN A 227 5.16 -3.77 9.82
CA GLN A 227 4.76 -4.20 11.15
C GLN A 227 3.73 -5.34 11.13
N SER A 228 2.81 -5.34 10.17
CA SER A 228 1.84 -6.43 9.99
C SER A 228 2.53 -7.71 9.54
N PHE A 229 3.49 -7.62 8.61
CA PHE A 229 4.30 -8.75 8.17
C PHE A 229 5.15 -9.32 9.31
N LEU A 230 5.84 -8.47 10.08
CA LEU A 230 6.58 -8.91 11.28
C LEU A 230 5.65 -9.55 12.32
N SER A 231 4.46 -8.96 12.55
CA SER A 231 3.47 -9.54 13.46
C SER A 231 3.02 -10.93 12.97
N SER A 232 2.66 -11.08 11.69
CA SER A 232 2.28 -12.36 11.10
C SER A 232 3.41 -13.39 11.15
N ALA A 233 4.65 -12.99 10.89
CA ALA A 233 5.83 -13.86 11.01
C ALA A 233 6.04 -14.34 12.46
N THR A 234 5.90 -13.45 13.45
CA THR A 234 6.00 -13.83 14.87
C THR A 234 4.84 -14.72 15.34
N LEU A 235 3.62 -14.50 14.82
CA LEU A 235 2.46 -15.34 15.08
C LEU A 235 2.60 -16.73 14.43
N CYS A 236 3.14 -16.78 13.20
CA CYS A 236 3.45 -18.03 12.51
C CYS A 236 4.52 -18.84 13.26
N LEU A 237 5.61 -18.19 13.68
CA LEU A 237 6.66 -18.82 14.49
C LEU A 237 6.10 -19.34 15.83
N ARG A 238 5.21 -18.57 16.48
CA ARG A 238 4.50 -19.02 17.70
C ARG A 238 3.61 -20.23 17.44
N TRP A 239 2.86 -20.23 16.34
CA TRP A 239 1.99 -21.35 15.97
C TRP A 239 2.80 -22.62 15.72
N LEU A 240 3.94 -22.50 15.03
CA LEU A 240 4.87 -23.58 14.76
C LEU A 240 5.48 -24.14 16.06
N LEU A 241 5.85 -23.27 17.01
CA LEU A 241 6.32 -23.66 18.35
C LEU A 241 5.22 -24.36 19.17
N ARG A 242 3.95 -23.94 19.06
CA ARG A 242 2.81 -24.63 19.72
C ARG A 242 2.52 -25.99 19.12
N LEU A 243 2.60 -26.12 17.79
CA LEU A 243 2.47 -27.41 17.10
C LEU A 243 3.56 -28.39 17.52
N LEU A 244 4.82 -27.93 17.55
CA LEU A 244 5.94 -28.71 18.08
C LEU A 244 5.69 -29.16 19.52
N HIS A 245 5.15 -28.29 20.38
CA HIS A 245 4.79 -28.65 21.76
C HIS A 245 3.68 -29.71 21.82
N SER A 246 2.59 -29.55 21.06
CA SER A 246 1.49 -30.51 21.03
C SER A 246 1.88 -31.87 20.44
N CYS A 247 2.88 -31.91 19.54
CA CYS A 247 3.46 -33.16 19.05
C CYS A 247 4.42 -33.80 20.06
N PHE A 248 5.19 -33.01 20.82
CA PHE A 248 6.15 -33.52 21.81
C PHE A 248 5.50 -33.94 23.14
N VAL A 249 4.31 -33.42 23.46
CA VAL A 249 3.60 -33.69 24.72
C VAL A 249 2.27 -34.39 24.39
N PRO A 250 2.21 -35.73 24.42
CA PRO A 250 0.96 -36.46 24.24
C PRO A 250 0.00 -36.20 25.42
N TYR A 251 -1.27 -35.98 25.09
CA TYR A 251 -2.37 -35.82 26.02
C TYR A 251 -2.70 -37.18 26.66
N ASN A 252 -2.25 -37.39 27.90
CA ASN A 252 -2.56 -38.47 28.88
C ASN A 252 -1.29 -39.21 29.33
N LEU A 253 -1.02 -39.44 30.62
CA LEU A 253 -1.89 -39.53 31.79
C LEU A 253 -1.03 -39.26 33.06
N GLY A 254 -1.60 -38.62 34.08
CA GLY A 254 -1.06 -38.58 35.44
C GLY A 254 -0.75 -37.19 35.95
N ASP A 255 -1.45 -36.81 37.01
CA ASP A 255 -1.47 -35.51 37.71
C ASP A 255 -0.13 -35.14 38.39
N VAL A 256 0.94 -35.05 37.60
CA VAL A 256 2.24 -34.54 38.04
C VAL A 256 2.73 -33.54 36.99
N THR A 257 2.29 -32.29 37.15
CA THR A 257 2.86 -31.18 36.38
C THR A 257 4.34 -31.03 36.73
N THR A 258 5.20 -31.59 35.88
CA THR A 258 6.65 -31.50 36.07
C THR A 258 7.07 -30.02 36.05
N LEU A 259 8.02 -29.63 36.90
CA LEU A 259 8.54 -28.24 37.01
C LEU A 259 8.85 -27.62 35.64
N ARG A 260 9.27 -28.45 34.69
CA ARG A 260 9.58 -28.06 33.31
C ARG A 260 8.34 -27.64 32.52
N GLN A 261 7.20 -28.30 32.68
CA GLN A 261 5.93 -27.94 32.03
C GLN A 261 5.38 -26.62 32.59
N SER A 262 5.47 -26.39 33.90
CA SER A 262 4.96 -25.15 34.52
C SER A 262 5.80 -23.92 34.15
N ILE A 263 7.12 -24.09 33.97
CA ILE A 263 8.00 -23.03 33.46
C ILE A 263 7.64 -22.67 32.01
N ILE A 264 7.32 -23.66 31.18
CA ILE A 264 6.97 -23.47 29.77
C ILE A 264 5.59 -22.80 29.61
N THR A 265 4.58 -23.22 30.37
CA THR A 265 3.26 -22.57 30.33
C THR A 265 3.32 -21.12 30.80
N ARG A 266 4.09 -20.83 31.87
CA ARG A 266 4.33 -19.47 32.35
C ARG A 266 5.07 -18.62 31.31
N TRP A 267 5.99 -19.22 30.56
CA TRP A 267 6.70 -18.55 29.47
C TRP A 267 5.77 -18.22 28.30
N LEU A 268 4.91 -19.15 27.89
CA LEU A 268 3.89 -18.92 26.85
C LEU A 268 2.91 -17.81 27.24
N GLN A 269 2.49 -17.75 28.51
CA GLN A 269 1.57 -16.74 29.00
C GLN A 269 2.19 -15.33 29.03
N THR A 270 3.48 -15.24 29.37
CA THR A 270 4.25 -13.97 29.33
C THR A 270 4.39 -13.45 27.89
N ILE A 271 4.52 -14.38 26.94
CA ILE A 271 4.58 -14.09 25.51
C ILE A 271 3.24 -13.56 25.00
N ASP A 272 2.12 -14.14 25.44
CA ASP A 272 0.78 -13.70 25.05
C ASP A 272 0.48 -12.28 25.54
N ASP A 273 0.79 -11.99 26.80
CA ASP A 273 0.65 -10.65 27.39
C ASP A 273 1.52 -9.60 26.66
N SER A 274 2.74 -9.98 26.28
CA SER A 274 3.64 -9.12 25.51
C SER A 274 3.12 -8.82 24.10
N SER A 275 2.43 -9.77 23.44
CA SER A 275 1.81 -9.51 22.13
C SER A 275 0.57 -8.64 22.22
N GLU A 276 -0.24 -8.80 23.26
CA GLU A 276 -1.40 -7.91 23.45
C GLU A 276 -0.95 -6.49 23.75
N LYS A 277 0.15 -6.32 24.51
CA LYS A 277 0.77 -5.01 24.72
C LYS A 277 1.30 -4.41 23.42
N TYR A 278 1.90 -5.22 22.54
CA TYR A 278 2.36 -4.80 21.21
C TYR A 278 1.19 -4.37 20.30
N LYS A 279 0.11 -5.16 20.26
CA LYS A 279 -1.13 -4.84 19.53
C LYS A 279 -1.76 -3.52 19.99
N ARG A 280 -1.82 -3.28 21.31
CA ARG A 280 -2.34 -2.02 21.85
C ARG A 280 -1.49 -0.83 21.42
N HIS A 281 -0.17 -0.99 21.41
CA HIS A 281 0.75 0.04 20.96
C HIS A 281 0.64 0.33 19.46
N LEU A 282 0.37 -0.70 18.65
CA LEU A 282 0.02 -0.56 17.22
C LEU A 282 -1.30 0.19 17.02
N LYS A 283 -2.29 -0.05 17.89
CA LYS A 283 -3.62 0.59 17.87
C LYS A 283 -3.56 2.08 18.23
N ASP A 284 -2.65 2.47 19.13
CA ASP A 284 -2.50 3.86 19.60
C ASP A 284 -1.85 4.80 18.55
N GLY A 285 -1.35 4.24 17.44
CA GLY A 285 -0.86 5.01 16.29
C GLY A 285 0.47 5.74 16.51
N PHE A 286 1.10 6.10 15.39
CA PHE A 286 2.48 6.59 15.27
C PHE A 286 2.80 7.90 16.02
N ARG A 287 1.80 8.62 16.55
CA ARG A 287 1.96 9.99 17.10
C ARG A 287 2.54 10.06 18.51
N ARG A 288 2.52 8.97 19.30
CA ARG A 288 3.11 8.91 20.66
C ARG A 288 4.52 8.30 20.72
N GLN A 289 5.09 7.90 19.58
CA GLN A 289 6.39 7.23 19.54
C GLN A 289 7.59 8.19 19.53
N SER A 290 7.49 9.37 20.15
CA SER A 290 8.65 10.29 20.25
C SER A 290 9.55 10.02 21.47
N SER A 291 9.15 9.22 22.47
CA SER A 291 9.92 9.15 23.73
C SER A 291 10.50 7.80 24.16
N ARG A 292 10.01 6.63 23.71
CA ARG A 292 10.57 5.35 24.19
C ARG A 292 10.55 4.28 23.11
N LYS A 293 11.73 3.72 22.80
CA LYS A 293 11.96 2.53 21.95
C LYS A 293 11.54 1.25 22.71
N PRO A 294 10.34 0.68 22.52
CA PRO A 294 9.87 -0.49 23.27
C PRO A 294 10.29 -1.80 22.58
N TRP A 295 10.33 -1.81 21.24
CA TRP A 295 10.60 -2.98 20.40
C TRP A 295 12.06 -3.45 20.49
N MET A 296 13.03 -2.52 20.55
CA MET A 296 14.46 -2.86 20.79
C MET A 296 14.71 -3.43 22.18
N ARG A 297 13.87 -3.04 23.17
CA ARG A 297 13.93 -3.62 24.52
C ARG A 297 13.31 -5.01 24.54
N LEU A 298 12.20 -5.22 23.83
CA LEU A 298 11.59 -6.55 23.70
C LEU A 298 12.55 -7.54 23.02
N TYR A 299 13.17 -7.16 21.89
CA TYR A 299 14.12 -8.01 21.16
C TYR A 299 15.40 -8.30 21.96
N ARG A 300 16.00 -7.30 22.62
CA ARG A 300 17.17 -7.53 23.50
C ARG A 300 16.82 -8.35 24.74
N TRP A 301 15.61 -8.22 25.26
CA TRP A 301 15.15 -8.94 26.44
C TRP A 301 14.81 -10.40 26.11
N THR A 302 14.15 -10.65 24.97
CA THR A 302 13.89 -12.02 24.48
C THR A 302 15.18 -12.72 24.10
N SER A 303 16.12 -12.05 23.42
CA SER A 303 17.46 -12.57 23.09
C SER A 303 18.25 -12.99 24.34
N ARG A 304 18.36 -12.11 25.35
CA ARG A 304 19.12 -12.42 26.58
C ARG A 304 18.47 -13.53 27.42
N ARG A 305 17.14 -13.62 27.46
CA ARG A 305 16.45 -14.71 28.17
C ARG A 305 16.45 -16.03 27.40
N LEU A 306 16.42 -16.03 26.07
CA LEU A 306 16.63 -17.23 25.25
C LEU A 306 18.04 -17.80 25.45
N LEU A 307 19.07 -16.93 25.46
CA LEU A 307 20.44 -17.33 25.80
C LEU A 307 20.58 -17.86 27.24
N GLY A 308 19.89 -17.25 28.20
CA GLY A 308 19.84 -17.75 29.58
C GLY A 308 19.09 -19.08 29.73
N PHE A 309 18.04 -19.31 28.93
CA PHE A 309 17.27 -20.56 28.93
C PHE A 309 18.06 -21.70 28.27
N LEU A 310 18.79 -21.42 27.19
CA LEU A 310 19.72 -22.36 26.55
C LEU A 310 20.92 -22.68 27.45
N GLY A 311 21.44 -21.70 28.18
CA GLY A 311 22.49 -21.90 29.20
C GLY A 311 22.02 -22.73 30.41
N GLY A 312 20.77 -22.52 30.86
CA GLY A 312 20.15 -23.28 31.96
C GLY A 312 19.73 -24.71 31.59
N LEU A 313 19.61 -25.02 30.29
CA LEU A 313 19.31 -26.36 29.76
C LEU A 313 20.56 -27.24 29.60
N GLY A 314 21.77 -26.77 29.97
CA GLY A 314 22.96 -27.61 30.09
C GLY A 314 23.63 -28.04 28.78
N TRP A 315 23.52 -27.24 27.71
CA TRP A 315 24.09 -27.58 26.39
C TRP A 315 25.44 -26.90 26.05
N LEU A 316 26.08 -26.23 27.00
CA LEU A 316 27.44 -25.69 26.84
C LEU A 316 28.30 -26.04 28.07
N ARG A 317 28.59 -27.33 28.23
CA ARG A 317 29.74 -27.76 29.04
C ARG A 317 30.91 -27.96 28.07
N ILE A 318 31.67 -26.90 27.85
CA ILE A 318 32.99 -26.99 27.21
C ILE A 318 33.85 -27.85 28.16
N PRO A 319 34.36 -29.02 27.74
CA PRO A 319 35.19 -29.83 28.62
C PRO A 319 36.52 -29.12 28.85
N SER A 320 36.83 -28.87 30.13
CA SER A 320 38.16 -28.45 30.56
C SER A 320 39.16 -29.57 30.29
N PHE A 321 40.17 -29.30 29.48
CA PHE A 321 41.41 -30.06 29.45
C PHE A 321 41.97 -30.17 30.88
N ARG A 322 42.22 -31.40 31.36
CA ARG A 322 43.03 -31.67 32.54
C ARG A 322 44.10 -32.69 32.17
N ASN A 323 45.35 -32.27 32.35
CA ASN A 323 46.58 -33.03 32.17
C ASN A 323 46.56 -34.40 32.87
N SER A 324 47.06 -35.40 32.16
CA SER A 324 47.96 -36.42 32.68
C SER A 324 48.98 -36.73 31.60
#